data_AF-A0A2Z3JSE2-F1
#
_entry.id   AF-A0A2Z3JSE2-F1
#
_cell.length_a   1.000
_cell.length_b   1.000
_cell.length_c   1.000
_cell.angle_alpha   90.00
_cell.angle_beta   90.00
_cell.angle_gamma   90.00
#
_symmetry.space_group_name_H-M   'P 1'
#
loop_
_entity.id
_entity.type
_entity.pdbx_description
1 polymer ?
#
loop_
_entity_poly.entity_id
_entity_poly.type
_entity_poly.pdbx_seq_one_letter_code
_entity_poly.pdbx_strand_id
1 'polypeptide(L)' 'MTLSEQFQTLPKLLKVSEVASFTGTHERTVRRWIREGRMAAVESPAGIRVPRRTLWRFLGLDLAA' A
#
# COMPACT_ATOMS: atom_id res chain seq x y z
N MET A 1 17.40 -9.32 3.66
CA MET A 1 16.60 -8.10 3.81
C MET A 1 15.40 -8.43 4.71
N THR A 2 15.32 -7.82 5.89
CA THR A 2 14.22 -8.06 6.84
C THR A 2 12.93 -7.33 6.42
N LEU A 3 11.78 -7.71 6.97
CA LEU A 3 10.51 -6.99 6.72
C LEU A 3 10.58 -5.53 7.18
N SER A 4 11.24 -5.26 8.32
CA SER A 4 11.43 -3.91 8.84
C SER A 4 12.30 -3.04 7.91
N GLU A 5 13.36 -3.59 7.34
CA GLU A 5 14.19 -2.90 6.33
C GLU A 5 13.39 -2.60 5.05
N GLN A 6 12.56 -3.55 4.59
CA GLN A 6 11.67 -3.32 3.45
C GLN A 6 10.69 -2.17 3.72
N PHE A 7 10.09 -2.12 4.91
CA PHE A 7 9.20 -1.03 5.27
C PHE A 7 9.89 0.34 5.27
N GLN A 8 11.10 0.42 5.82
CA GLN A 8 11.84 1.68 5.92
C GLN A 8 12.26 2.22 4.55
N THR A 9 12.60 1.33 3.62
CA THR A 9 13.03 1.66 2.25
C THR A 9 11.87 1.97 1.30
N LEU A 10 10.65 1.51 1.59
CA LEU A 10 9.47 1.83 0.78
C LEU A 10 9.15 3.34 0.77
N PRO A 11 8.73 3.89 -0.39
CA PRO A 11 8.23 5.26 -0.50
C PRO A 11 7.10 5.52 0.50
N LYS A 12 7.02 6.74 1.05
CA LYS A 12 5.94 7.10 1.99
C LYS A 12 4.55 6.93 1.38
N LEU A 13 4.42 7.25 0.10
CA LEU A 13 3.21 7.15 -0.70
C LEU A 13 3.50 6.33 -1.95
N LEU A 14 2.78 5.23 -2.13
CA LEU A 14 2.90 4.34 -3.27
C LEU A 14 1.80 4.62 -4.28
N LYS A 15 2.11 4.49 -5.57
CA LYS A 15 1.13 4.36 -6.65
C LYS A 15 0.41 3.02 -6.54
N VAL A 16 -0.78 2.94 -7.15
CA VAL A 16 -1.55 1.68 -7.26
C VAL A 16 -0.71 0.57 -7.92
N SER A 17 0.07 0.91 -8.95
CA SER A 17 0.97 -0.02 -9.64
C SER A 17 2.02 -0.62 -8.70
N GLU A 18 2.62 0.20 -7.85
CA GLU A 18 3.66 -0.23 -6.90
C GLU A 18 3.07 -1.14 -5.81
N VAL A 19 1.86 -0.83 -5.33
CA VAL A 19 1.12 -1.71 -4.41
C VAL A 19 0.78 -3.04 -5.07
N ALA A 20 0.36 -3.01 -6.33
CA ALA A 20 0.05 -4.22 -7.09
C ALA A 20 1.28 -5.11 -7.24
N SER A 21 2.43 -4.52 -7.62
CA SER A 21 3.71 -5.22 -7.67
C SER A 21 4.12 -5.78 -6.30
N PHE A 22 3.97 -5.02 -5.23
CA PHE A 22 4.36 -5.46 -3.88
C PHE A 22 3.50 -6.63 -3.38
N THR A 23 2.19 -6.59 -3.67
CA THR A 23 1.24 -7.62 -3.23
C THR A 23 1.11 -8.79 -4.18
N GLY A 24 1.79 -8.75 -5.33
CA GLY A 24 1.67 -9.78 -6.37
C GLY A 24 0.27 -9.85 -7.00
N THR A 25 -0.47 -8.72 -7.04
CA THR A 25 -1.83 -8.66 -7.57
C THR A 25 -1.94 -7.70 -8.75
N HIS A 26 -3.12 -7.66 -9.39
CA HIS A 26 -3.40 -6.70 -10.45
C HIS A 26 -3.87 -5.35 -9.88
N GLU A 27 -3.54 -4.23 -10.53
CA GLU A 27 -3.99 -2.88 -10.12
C GLU A 27 -5.50 -2.77 -9.91
N ARG A 28 -6.28 -3.48 -10.73
CA ARG A 28 -7.75 -3.56 -10.61
C ARG A 28 -8.18 -4.07 -9.25
N THR A 29 -7.48 -5.06 -8.70
CA THR A 29 -7.74 -5.63 -7.37
C THR A 29 -7.42 -4.61 -6.29
N VAL A 30 -6.31 -3.90 -6.40
CA VAL A 30 -5.94 -2.81 -5.47
C VAL A 30 -6.99 -1.70 -5.48
N ARG A 31 -7.41 -1.22 -6.66
CA ARG A 31 -8.48 -0.22 -6.79
C ARG A 31 -9.80 -0.70 -6.22
N ARG A 32 -10.11 -2.00 -6.36
CA ARG A 32 -11.28 -2.62 -5.75
C ARG A 32 -11.20 -2.59 -4.23
N TRP A 33 -10.07 -2.95 -3.62
CA TRP A 33 -9.89 -2.85 -2.17
C TRP A 33 -10.04 -1.42 -1.65
N ILE A 34 -9.52 -0.43 -2.38
CA ILE A 34 -9.68 0.99 -2.03
C ILE A 34 -11.16 1.39 -2.10
N ARG A 35 -11.85 1.03 -3.18
CA ARG A 35 -13.29 1.32 -3.35
C ARG A 35 -14.15 0.66 -2.27
N GLU A 36 -13.81 -0.56 -1.87
CA GLU A 36 -14.48 -1.31 -0.80
C GLU A 36 -14.12 -0.80 0.61
N GLY A 37 -13.25 0.21 0.74
CA GLY A 37 -12.79 0.73 2.03
C GLY A 37 -11.82 -0.18 2.79
N ARG A 38 -11.39 -1.29 2.19
CA ARG A 38 -10.46 -2.26 2.79
C ARG A 38 -9.03 -1.74 2.86
N MET A 39 -8.68 -0.80 1.99
CA MET A 39 -7.35 -0.17 1.95
C MET A 39 -7.51 1.34 1.83
N ALA A 40 -7.09 2.09 2.85
CA ALA A 40 -7.12 3.54 2.80
C ALA A 40 -6.13 4.10 1.76
N ALA A 41 -6.58 5.11 1.01
CA ALA A 41 -5.76 5.81 0.04
C ALA A 41 -6.07 7.30 0.09
N VAL A 42 -5.14 8.11 -0.43
CA VAL A 42 -5.31 9.56 -0.59
C VAL A 42 -5.35 9.90 -2.07
N GLU A 43 -6.22 10.83 -2.43
CA GLU A 43 -6.21 11.42 -3.78
C GLU A 43 -5.13 12.49 -3.86
N SER A 44 -4.44 12.54 -4.99
CA SER A 44 -3.48 13.59 -5.32
C SER A 44 -3.74 14.04 -6.76
N PRO A 45 -3.25 15.23 -7.17
CA PRO A 45 -3.34 15.67 -8.56
C PRO A 45 -2.74 14.66 -9.56
N ALA A 46 -1.77 13.86 -9.12
CA ALA A 46 -1.13 12.81 -9.90
C ALA A 46 -1.78 11.40 -9.71
N GLY A 47 -3.02 11.35 -9.21
CA GLY A 47 -3.81 10.14 -8.99
C GLY A 47 -3.75 9.59 -7.57
N ILE A 48 -4.37 8.42 -7.38
CA ILE A 48 -4.49 7.74 -6.08
C ILE A 48 -3.11 7.34 -5.54
N ARG A 49 -2.90 7.54 -4.23
CA ARG A 49 -1.70 7.12 -3.50
C ARG A 49 -2.06 6.33 -2.25
N VAL A 50 -1.33 5.25 -1.99
CA VAL A 50 -1.49 4.41 -0.80
C VAL A 50 -0.33 4.69 0.16
N PRO A 51 -0.60 5.15 1.39
CA PRO A 51 0.46 5.30 2.40
C PRO A 51 1.11 3.95 2.71
N ARG A 52 2.45 3.89 2.81
CA ARG A 52 3.17 2.63 3.11
C ARG A 52 2.68 1.96 4.40
N ARG A 53 2.30 2.76 5.40
CA ARG A 53 1.73 2.26 6.67
C ARG A 53 0.39 1.57 6.46
N THR A 54 -0.44 2.08 5.56
CA THR A 54 -1.72 1.45 5.22
C THR A 54 -1.49 0.10 4.55
N LEU A 55 -0.55 0.01 3.60
CA LEU A 55 -0.17 -1.26 2.99
C LEU A 55 0.32 -2.26 4.04
N TRP A 56 1.19 -1.81 4.95
CA TRP A 56 1.71 -2.64 6.04
C TRP A 56 0.61 -3.21 6.94
N ARG A 57 -0.33 -2.34 7.34
CA ARG A 57 -1.52 -2.71 8.12
C ARG A 57 -2.42 -3.69 7.39
N PHE A 58 -2.66 -3.44 6.10
CA PHE A 58 -3.48 -4.31 5.26
C PHE A 58 -2.92 -5.73 5.16
N LEU A 59 -1.59 -5.86 5.18
CA LEU A 59 -0.89 -7.15 5.17
C LEU A 59 -0.82 -7.82 6.56
N GLY A 60 -1.39 -7.20 7.60
CA GLY A 60 -1.31 -7.71 8.97
C GLY A 60 0.10 -7.62 9.57
N LEU A 61 0.97 -6.80 9.00
CA LEU A 61 2.36 -6.64 9.42
C LEU A 61 2.54 -5.47 10.41
N ASP A 62 1.45 -4.93 10.96
CA ASP A 62 1.55 -3.81 11.90
C ASP A 62 2.41 -4.25 13.09
N LEU A 63 3.63 -3.71 13.14
CA LEU A 63 4.54 -3.87 14.25
C LEU A 63 3.84 -3.16 15.41
N ALA A 64 3.41 -3.93 16.42
CA ALA A 64 2.88 -3.36 17.65
C ALA A 64 3.86 -2.27 18.13
N ALA A 65 3.38 -1.02 18.09
CA ALA A 65 4.09 0.14 18.59
C ALA A 65 3.92 0.23 20.11
#